data_AF-A0A849E4W0-F1
#
_entry.id   AF-A0A849E4W0-F1
#
_cell.length_a   1.000
_cell.length_b   1.000
_cell.length_c   1.000
_cell.angle_alpha   90.00
_cell.angle_beta   90.00
_cell.angle_gamma   90.00
#
_symmetry.space_group_name_H-M   'P 1'
#
loop_
_entity.id
_entity.type
_entity.pdbx_description
1 polymer ?
#
loop_
_entity_poly.entity_id
_entity_poly.type
_entity_poly.pdbx_seq_one_letter_code
_entity_poly.pdbx_strand_id
1 'polypeptide(L)'
;MKKISLIALTTILFVLSGCTQQDEEKTSTLPESKEDQMAYALGVMQGESMANNLASLEGTKISVAPEQVIAGFADGLKQNSQLDDKTLQSIMAEFRGNVTLAMQKKRKDEEAKQAESAGDNMAKGTVFLEENKSKEGVVTLASGLQYKIIHAGEGMSPSITDRVKVHYKGTLI
;
A
#
# COMPACT_ATOMS: atom_id res chain seq x y z
N MET A 1 51.61 -68.72 33.85
CA MET A 1 50.30 -68.46 34.51
C MET A 1 49.43 -67.64 33.57
N LYS A 2 48.11 -67.79 33.68
CA LYS A 2 47.09 -67.55 32.65
C LYS A 2 46.93 -66.09 32.19
N LYS A 3 46.47 -65.96 30.93
CA LYS A 3 45.81 -64.80 30.27
C LYS A 3 44.67 -64.24 31.14
N ILE A 4 44.21 -63.00 30.88
CA ILE A 4 42.79 -62.65 30.54
C ILE A 4 42.55 -61.12 30.61
N SER A 5 41.74 -60.67 29.66
CA SER A 5 41.17 -59.34 29.42
C SER A 5 39.95 -59.04 30.33
N LEU A 6 39.43 -57.80 30.26
CA LEU A 6 37.98 -57.44 30.25
C LEU A 6 37.34 -56.70 31.47
N ILE A 7 36.60 -55.64 31.10
CA ILE A 7 35.35 -55.03 31.67
C ILE A 7 35.42 -53.77 32.56
N ALA A 8 34.58 -52.82 32.13
CA ALA A 8 34.19 -51.49 32.60
C ALA A 8 33.53 -51.38 33.99
N LEU A 9 33.51 -50.16 34.55
CA LEU A 9 32.45 -49.71 35.48
C LEU A 9 32.31 -48.16 35.54
N THR A 10 31.16 -47.71 35.02
CA THR A 10 30.34 -46.51 35.28
C THR A 10 30.79 -45.39 36.23
N THR A 11 30.54 -44.14 35.81
CA THR A 11 29.82 -43.15 36.63
C THR A 11 28.91 -42.28 35.76
N ILE A 12 27.60 -42.41 36.01
CA ILE A 12 26.55 -41.48 35.56
C ILE A 12 26.45 -40.37 36.61
N LEU A 13 26.49 -39.11 36.19
CA LEU A 13 25.83 -38.01 36.91
C LEU A 13 25.21 -37.04 35.90
N PHE A 14 23.88 -37.05 35.88
CA PHE A 14 23.01 -36.04 35.27
C PHE A 14 23.16 -34.72 36.04
N VAL A 15 23.02 -33.56 35.37
CA VAL A 15 22.15 -32.41 35.77
C VAL A 15 22.40 -31.14 34.91
N LEU A 16 21.32 -30.75 34.21
CA LEU A 16 20.77 -29.42 33.87
C LEU A 16 21.46 -28.46 32.88
N SER A 17 20.81 -28.38 31.71
CA SER A 17 20.23 -27.18 31.08
C SER A 17 20.92 -25.82 31.23
N GLY A 18 21.42 -25.34 30.11
CA GLY A 18 21.58 -23.93 29.79
C GLY A 18 21.60 -23.75 28.28
N CYS A 19 20.44 -23.86 27.63
CA CYS A 19 20.28 -23.47 26.23
C CYS A 19 20.60 -21.98 26.10
N THR A 20 21.74 -21.65 25.53
CA THR A 20 21.93 -20.35 24.89
C THR A 20 21.14 -20.41 23.59
N GLN A 21 19.90 -19.91 23.66
CA GLN A 21 19.09 -19.60 22.49
C GLN A 21 19.79 -18.43 21.81
N GLN A 22 20.63 -18.77 20.83
CA GLN A 22 21.18 -17.80 19.91
C GLN A 22 20.02 -17.37 19.02
N ASP A 23 19.41 -16.24 19.37
CA ASP A 23 18.54 -15.49 18.47
C ASP A 23 19.39 -15.16 17.23
N GLU A 24 19.31 -16.00 16.20
CA GLU A 24 19.73 -15.64 14.86
C GLU A 24 18.75 -14.58 14.36
N GLU A 25 19.11 -13.31 14.54
CA GLU A 25 18.70 -12.27 13.60
C GLU A 25 19.18 -12.71 12.21
N LYS A 26 18.31 -13.35 11.44
CA LYS A 26 18.50 -13.55 10.01
C LYS A 26 18.46 -12.20 9.32
N THR A 27 19.61 -11.54 9.26
CA THR A 27 19.85 -10.45 8.32
C THR A 27 19.72 -11.03 6.92
N SER A 28 18.67 -10.63 6.20
CA SER A 28 18.44 -11.03 4.80
C SER A 28 19.51 -10.38 3.91
N THR A 29 20.66 -11.03 3.78
CA THR A 29 21.74 -10.60 2.88
C THR A 29 21.42 -10.99 1.44
N LEU A 30 21.72 -10.11 0.49
CA LEU A 30 21.57 -10.37 -0.94
C LEU A 30 22.36 -11.64 -1.33
N PRO A 31 21.80 -12.58 -2.12
CA PRO A 31 22.54 -13.76 -2.56
C PRO A 31 23.79 -13.42 -3.38
N GLU A 32 24.84 -14.23 -3.24
CA GLU A 32 26.13 -13.97 -3.88
C GLU A 32 26.15 -14.32 -5.38
N SER A 33 25.46 -15.39 -5.79
CA SER A 33 25.44 -15.83 -7.18
C SER A 33 24.41 -15.06 -8.02
N LYS A 34 24.67 -14.91 -9.33
CA LYS A 34 23.71 -14.24 -10.23
C LYS A 34 22.42 -15.02 -10.37
N GLU A 35 22.52 -16.35 -10.40
CA GLU A 35 21.39 -17.26 -10.46
C GLU A 35 20.47 -17.10 -9.25
N ASP A 36 21.05 -17.04 -8.04
CA ASP A 36 20.27 -16.83 -6.82
C ASP A 36 19.72 -15.41 -6.71
N GLN A 37 20.43 -14.40 -7.22
CA GLN A 37 19.91 -13.03 -7.32
C GLN A 37 18.69 -12.94 -8.25
N MET A 38 18.69 -13.67 -9.37
CA MET A 38 17.52 -13.75 -10.26
C MET A 38 16.32 -14.38 -9.54
N ALA A 39 16.54 -15.48 -8.81
CA ALA A 39 15.48 -16.12 -8.03
C ALA A 39 14.96 -15.20 -6.91
N TYR A 40 15.85 -14.49 -6.22
CA TYR A 40 15.49 -13.50 -5.21
C TYR A 40 14.66 -12.35 -5.80
N ALA A 41 15.07 -11.82 -6.96
CA ALA A 41 14.35 -10.76 -7.64
C ALA A 41 12.91 -11.15 -8.02
N LEU A 42 12.68 -12.40 -8.46
CA LEU A 42 11.34 -12.92 -8.71
C LEU A 42 10.48 -12.92 -7.44
N GLY A 43 11.06 -13.33 -6.31
CA GLY A 43 10.40 -13.29 -5.01
C GLY A 43 10.04 -11.86 -4.58
N VAL A 44 10.96 -10.91 -4.74
CA VAL A 44 10.72 -9.49 -4.45
C VAL A 44 9.60 -8.94 -5.33
N MET A 45 9.63 -9.16 -6.64
CA MET A 45 8.59 -8.69 -7.56
C MET A 45 7.20 -9.22 -7.18
N GLN A 46 7.10 -10.52 -6.86
CA GLN A 46 5.85 -11.12 -6.44
C GLN A 46 5.38 -10.59 -5.07
N GLY A 47 6.32 -10.35 -4.17
CA GLY A 47 6.07 -9.74 -2.85
C GLY A 47 5.57 -8.31 -2.95
N GLU A 48 6.19 -7.46 -3.77
CA GLU A 48 5.76 -6.08 -4.01
C GLU A 48 4.36 -6.03 -4.64
N SER A 49 4.10 -6.89 -5.64
CA SER A 49 2.76 -7.03 -6.24
C SER A 49 1.72 -7.43 -5.19
N MET A 50 2.05 -8.37 -4.30
CA MET A 50 1.16 -8.77 -3.20
C MET A 50 0.95 -7.63 -2.20
N ALA A 51 2.01 -6.93 -1.80
CA ALA A 51 1.93 -5.80 -0.89
C ALA A 51 1.01 -4.70 -1.43
N ASN A 52 1.12 -4.38 -2.72
CA ASN A 52 0.23 -3.42 -3.39
C ASN A 52 -1.23 -3.88 -3.40
N ASN A 53 -1.48 -5.18 -3.62
CA ASN A 53 -2.83 -5.74 -3.54
C ASN A 53 -3.40 -5.67 -2.11
N LEU A 54 -2.59 -5.96 -1.09
CA LEU A 54 -3.01 -5.86 0.32
C LEU A 54 -3.24 -4.41 0.75
N ALA A 55 -2.42 -3.47 0.29
CA ALA A 55 -2.62 -2.04 0.53
C ALA A 55 -3.98 -1.56 0.00
N SER A 56 -4.50 -2.14 -1.09
CA SER A 56 -5.83 -1.80 -1.60
C SER A 56 -6.96 -2.11 -0.61
N LEU A 57 -6.74 -3.09 0.28
CA LEU A 57 -7.66 -3.53 1.33
C LEU A 57 -7.57 -2.66 2.59
N GLU A 58 -6.62 -1.71 2.66
CA GLU A 58 -6.57 -0.75 3.76
C GLU A 58 -7.88 0.04 3.86
N GLY A 59 -8.34 0.24 5.09
CA GLY A 59 -9.64 0.83 5.39
C GLY A 59 -10.82 -0.15 5.27
N THR A 60 -10.58 -1.42 4.92
CA THR A 60 -11.59 -2.48 5.01
C THR A 60 -11.46 -3.26 6.33
N LYS A 61 -12.42 -4.17 6.59
CA LYS A 61 -12.35 -5.10 7.75
C LYS A 61 -11.51 -6.34 7.48
N ILE A 62 -10.91 -6.47 6.29
CA ILE A 62 -10.17 -7.66 5.90
C ILE A 62 -8.72 -7.47 6.32
N SER A 63 -8.27 -8.30 7.24
CA SER A 63 -6.88 -8.35 7.69
C SER A 63 -6.21 -9.59 7.11
N VAL A 64 -5.04 -9.41 6.52
CA VAL A 64 -4.20 -10.50 6.03
C VAL A 64 -2.90 -10.47 6.81
N ALA A 65 -2.59 -11.57 7.51
CA ALA A 65 -1.34 -11.69 8.26
C ALA A 65 -0.17 -11.97 7.30
N PRO A 66 0.80 -11.05 7.13
CA PRO A 66 1.90 -11.23 6.18
C PRO A 66 2.70 -12.51 6.42
N GLU A 67 2.89 -12.88 7.69
CA GLU A 67 3.66 -14.06 8.10
C GLU A 67 3.00 -15.36 7.61
N GLN A 68 1.66 -15.41 7.60
CA GLN A 68 0.91 -16.56 7.09
C GLN A 68 0.95 -16.64 5.56
N VAL A 69 0.97 -15.50 4.87
CA VAL A 69 1.15 -15.44 3.42
C VAL A 69 2.55 -15.93 3.03
N ILE A 70 3.58 -15.49 3.75
CA ILE A 70 4.97 -15.92 3.52
C ILE A 70 5.10 -17.43 3.76
N ALA A 71 4.56 -17.93 4.87
CA ALA A 71 4.57 -19.36 5.18
C ALA A 71 3.85 -20.19 4.10
N GLY A 72 2.62 -19.80 3.74
CA GLY A 72 1.84 -20.49 2.70
C GLY A 72 2.48 -20.43 1.31
N PHE A 73 3.14 -19.31 0.96
CA PHE A 73 3.88 -19.19 -0.29
C PHE A 73 5.10 -20.12 -0.32
N ALA A 74 5.86 -20.18 0.78
CA ALA A 74 7.01 -21.08 0.90
C ALA A 74 6.60 -22.56 0.84
N ASP A 75 5.49 -22.93 1.48
CA ASP A 75 4.93 -24.28 1.41
C ASP A 75 4.43 -24.63 0.00
N GLY A 76 3.78 -23.68 -0.68
CA GLY A 76 3.32 -23.83 -2.06
C GLY A 76 4.47 -24.07 -3.04
N LEU A 77 5.56 -23.31 -2.93
CA LEU A 77 6.77 -23.51 -3.75
C LEU A 77 7.40 -24.90 -3.55
N LYS A 78 7.29 -25.45 -2.34
CA LYS A 78 7.80 -26.79 -1.98
C LYS A 78 6.79 -27.90 -2.25
N GLN A 79 5.59 -27.57 -2.75
CA GLN A 79 4.47 -28.51 -2.90
C GLN A 79 4.11 -29.24 -1.59
N ASN A 80 4.25 -28.55 -0.46
CA ASN A 80 4.00 -29.07 0.89
C ASN A 80 2.90 -28.27 1.61
N SER A 81 1.81 -27.96 0.88
CA SER A 81 0.67 -27.24 1.44
C SER A 81 0.09 -27.99 2.65
N GLN A 82 -0.18 -27.25 3.73
CA GLN A 82 -0.90 -27.77 4.90
C GLN A 82 -2.41 -27.86 4.67
N LEU A 83 -2.91 -27.35 3.54
CA LEU A 83 -4.31 -27.37 3.16
C LEU A 83 -4.49 -28.28 1.94
N ASP A 84 -5.53 -29.11 1.97
CA ASP A 84 -5.98 -29.84 0.79
C ASP A 84 -6.63 -28.89 -0.24
N ASP A 85 -6.67 -29.31 -1.50
CA ASP A 85 -7.15 -28.50 -2.61
C ASP A 85 -8.59 -28.00 -2.43
N LYS A 86 -9.46 -28.81 -1.84
CA LYS A 86 -10.87 -28.46 -1.62
C LYS A 86 -11.00 -27.39 -0.54
N THR A 87 -10.25 -27.53 0.54
CA THR A 87 -10.19 -26.53 1.62
C THR A 87 -9.61 -25.22 1.10
N LEU A 88 -8.51 -25.27 0.33
CA LEU A 88 -7.91 -24.08 -0.29
C LEU A 88 -8.90 -23.37 -1.22
N GLN A 89 -9.59 -24.13 -2.08
CA GLN A 89 -10.59 -23.57 -3.00
C GLN A 89 -11.74 -22.90 -2.25
N SER A 90 -12.24 -23.52 -1.18
CA SER A 90 -13.34 -22.98 -0.36
C SER A 90 -12.92 -21.68 0.34
N ILE A 91 -11.77 -21.67 1.01
CA ILE A 91 -11.25 -20.49 1.73
C ILE A 91 -11.00 -19.35 0.74
N MET A 92 -10.41 -19.63 -0.43
CA MET A 92 -10.15 -18.60 -1.43
C MET A 92 -11.43 -18.07 -2.08
N ALA A 93 -12.47 -18.89 -2.22
CA ALA A 93 -13.78 -18.42 -2.68
C ALA A 93 -14.42 -17.47 -1.67
N GLU A 94 -14.38 -17.81 -0.37
CA GLU A 94 -14.85 -16.95 0.71
C GLU A 94 -14.06 -15.63 0.77
N PHE A 95 -12.73 -15.71 0.73
CA PHE A 95 -11.85 -14.55 0.72
C PHE A 95 -12.17 -13.61 -0.45
N ARG A 96 -12.30 -14.14 -1.68
CA ARG A 96 -12.70 -13.33 -2.86
C ARG A 96 -14.08 -12.69 -2.70
N GLY A 97 -15.04 -13.41 -2.13
CA GLY A 97 -16.37 -12.88 -1.81
C GLY A 97 -16.30 -11.71 -0.82
N ASN A 98 -15.58 -11.90 0.28
CA ASN A 98 -15.38 -10.87 1.30
C ASN A 98 -14.68 -9.64 0.73
N VAL A 99 -13.59 -9.82 -0.05
CA VAL A 99 -12.88 -8.73 -0.72
C VAL A 99 -13.82 -7.97 -1.67
N THR A 100 -14.62 -8.68 -2.46
CA THR A 100 -15.57 -8.05 -3.39
C THR A 100 -16.57 -7.18 -2.63
N LEU A 101 -17.17 -7.70 -1.55
CA LEU A 101 -18.12 -6.95 -0.73
C LEU A 101 -17.47 -5.73 -0.05
N ALA A 102 -16.26 -5.90 0.48
CA ALA A 102 -15.51 -4.83 1.11
C ALA A 102 -15.16 -3.70 0.13
N MET A 103 -14.70 -4.04 -1.07
CA MET A 103 -14.36 -3.06 -2.10
C MET A 103 -15.59 -2.34 -2.65
N GLN A 104 -16.71 -3.04 -2.83
CA GLN A 104 -17.98 -2.41 -3.18
C GLN A 104 -18.44 -1.40 -2.10
N LYS A 105 -18.31 -1.77 -0.83
CA LYS A 105 -18.64 -0.86 0.28
C LYS A 105 -17.71 0.35 0.30
N LYS A 106 -16.40 0.14 0.19
CA LYS A 106 -15.39 1.21 0.15
C LYS A 106 -15.69 2.22 -0.97
N ARG A 107 -15.97 1.72 -2.18
CA ARG A 107 -16.35 2.58 -3.31
C ARG A 107 -17.62 3.40 -3.03
N LYS A 108 -18.67 2.77 -2.49
CA LYS A 108 -19.90 3.49 -2.13
C LYS A 108 -19.67 4.57 -1.07
N ASP A 109 -18.84 4.27 -0.06
CA ASP A 109 -18.52 5.23 0.99
C ASP A 109 -17.68 6.41 0.42
N GLU A 110 -16.76 6.13 -0.50
CA GLU A 110 -15.97 7.15 -1.21
C GLU A 110 -16.85 8.01 -2.12
N GLU A 111 -17.77 7.41 -2.89
CA GLU A 111 -18.76 8.13 -3.71
C GLU A 111 -19.64 9.04 -2.84
N ALA A 112 -20.10 8.56 -1.69
CA ALA A 112 -20.89 9.35 -0.75
C ALA A 112 -20.10 10.55 -0.19
N LYS A 113 -18.83 10.33 0.21
CA LYS A 113 -17.95 11.42 0.67
C LYS A 113 -17.67 12.44 -0.43
N GLN A 114 -17.48 11.98 -1.67
CA GLN A 114 -17.31 12.88 -2.82
C GLN A 114 -18.57 13.72 -3.04
N ALA A 115 -19.76 13.10 -3.00
CA ALA A 115 -21.03 13.82 -3.13
C ALA A 115 -21.25 14.85 -2.01
N GLU A 116 -20.92 14.51 -0.77
CA GLU A 116 -20.97 15.42 0.38
C GLU A 116 -20.01 16.60 0.17
N SER A 117 -18.75 16.32 -0.19
CA SER A 117 -17.76 17.37 -0.44
C SER A 117 -18.12 18.28 -1.62
N ALA A 118 -18.84 17.77 -2.63
CA ALA A 118 -19.29 18.57 -3.77
C ALA A 118 -20.31 19.63 -3.35
N GLY A 119 -21.26 19.26 -2.47
CA GLY A 119 -22.23 20.21 -1.89
C GLY A 119 -21.53 21.31 -1.09
N ASP A 120 -20.61 20.91 -0.21
CA ASP A 120 -19.83 21.84 0.61
C ASP A 120 -18.97 22.79 -0.25
N ASN A 121 -18.31 22.25 -1.28
CA ASN A 121 -17.47 23.04 -2.17
C ASN A 121 -18.30 24.02 -3.01
N MET A 122 -19.50 23.62 -3.44
CA MET A 122 -20.43 24.51 -4.16
C MET A 122 -20.88 25.67 -3.25
N ALA A 123 -21.23 25.37 -2.00
CA ALA A 123 -21.63 26.39 -1.03
C ALA A 123 -20.49 27.36 -0.71
N LYS A 124 -19.30 26.83 -0.36
CA LYS A 124 -18.10 27.64 -0.09
C LYS A 124 -17.69 28.47 -1.32
N GLY A 125 -17.75 27.88 -2.50
CA GLY A 125 -17.45 28.56 -3.77
C GLY A 125 -18.39 29.71 -4.06
N THR A 126 -19.69 29.52 -3.83
CA THR A 126 -20.70 30.56 -4.02
C THR A 126 -20.47 31.72 -3.05
N VAL A 127 -20.26 31.44 -1.76
CA VAL A 127 -19.96 32.46 -0.75
C VAL A 127 -18.70 33.24 -1.12
N PHE A 128 -17.61 32.53 -1.48
CA PHE A 128 -16.37 33.18 -1.86
C PHE A 128 -16.54 34.12 -3.06
N LEU A 129 -17.24 33.68 -4.12
CA LEU A 129 -17.48 34.52 -5.28
C LEU A 129 -18.39 35.71 -4.96
N GLU A 130 -19.40 35.54 -4.12
CA GLU A 130 -20.29 36.62 -3.68
C GLU A 130 -19.56 37.69 -2.85
N GLU A 131 -18.63 37.29 -1.99
CA GLU A 131 -17.80 38.23 -1.24
C GLU A 131 -16.72 38.86 -2.13
N ASN A 132 -16.16 38.09 -3.08
CA ASN A 132 -15.04 38.53 -3.89
C ASN A 132 -15.44 39.60 -4.92
N LYS A 133 -16.65 39.53 -5.49
CA LYS A 133 -17.14 40.57 -6.43
C LYS A 133 -17.28 41.95 -5.79
N SER A 134 -17.39 42.03 -4.47
CA SER A 134 -17.48 43.29 -3.72
C SER A 134 -16.12 43.88 -3.37
N LYS A 135 -15.01 43.18 -3.63
CA LYS A 135 -13.66 43.69 -3.33
C LYS A 135 -13.21 44.72 -4.36
N GLU A 136 -12.44 45.70 -3.90
CA GLU A 136 -11.93 46.78 -4.74
C GLU A 136 -11.08 46.25 -5.91
N GLY A 137 -11.37 46.74 -7.11
CA GLY A 137 -10.67 46.40 -8.35
C GLY A 137 -11.04 45.05 -8.94
N VAL A 138 -12.00 44.31 -8.35
CA VAL A 138 -12.55 43.09 -8.93
C VAL A 138 -13.61 43.45 -9.98
N VAL A 139 -13.48 42.85 -11.15
CA VAL A 139 -14.43 42.97 -12.26
C VAL A 139 -15.09 41.62 -12.48
N THR A 140 -16.43 41.61 -12.60
CA THR A 140 -17.22 40.41 -12.86
C THR A 140 -17.75 40.42 -14.29
N LEU A 141 -17.51 39.35 -15.04
CA LEU A 141 -18.02 39.15 -16.39
C LEU A 141 -19.40 38.47 -16.38
N ALA A 142 -20.14 38.57 -17.49
CA ALA A 142 -21.44 37.91 -17.65
C ALA A 142 -21.38 36.38 -17.53
N SER A 143 -20.20 35.78 -17.76
CA SER A 143 -19.95 34.35 -17.55
C SER A 143 -19.83 33.95 -16.07
N GLY A 144 -19.81 34.93 -15.15
CA GLY A 144 -19.52 34.72 -13.73
C GLY A 144 -18.02 34.73 -13.38
N LEU A 145 -17.13 34.81 -14.39
CA LEU A 145 -15.69 34.93 -14.16
C LEU A 145 -15.39 36.28 -13.49
N GLN A 146 -14.59 36.22 -12.42
CA GLN A 146 -14.09 37.40 -11.72
C GLN A 146 -12.59 37.52 -11.91
N TYR A 147 -12.11 38.73 -12.18
CA TYR A 147 -10.68 39.02 -12.27
C TYR A 147 -10.35 40.37 -11.68
N LYS A 148 -9.08 40.55 -11.30
CA LYS A 148 -8.53 41.83 -10.87
C LYS A 148 -7.20 42.05 -11.60
N ILE A 149 -7.05 43.22 -12.22
CA ILE A 149 -5.78 43.62 -12.82
C ILE A 149 -4.88 44.11 -11.70
N ILE A 150 -3.76 43.43 -11.47
CA ILE A 150 -2.75 43.86 -10.48
C ILE A 150 -1.80 44.87 -11.13
N HIS A 151 -1.26 44.51 -12.30
CA HIS A 151 -0.45 45.38 -13.14
C HIS A 151 -0.87 45.20 -14.60
N ALA A 152 -1.23 46.29 -15.28
CA ALA A 152 -1.59 46.26 -16.69
C ALA A 152 -0.32 46.16 -17.56
N GLY A 153 -0.34 45.29 -18.56
CA GLY A 153 0.70 45.24 -19.59
C GLY A 153 0.39 46.22 -20.73
N GLU A 154 1.43 46.61 -21.46
CA GLU A 154 1.34 47.55 -22.59
C GLU A 154 1.30 46.86 -23.97
N GLY A 155 1.41 45.53 -23.99
CA GLY A 155 1.41 44.73 -25.22
C GLY A 155 0.01 44.45 -25.78
N MET A 156 -0.03 43.88 -26.99
CA MET A 156 -1.28 43.41 -27.60
C MET A 156 -1.91 42.31 -26.75
N SER A 157 -3.24 42.36 -26.59
CA SER A 157 -3.98 41.25 -25.99
C SER A 157 -3.94 40.01 -26.89
N PRO A 158 -3.78 38.81 -26.34
CA PRO A 158 -3.69 37.59 -27.13
C PRO A 158 -5.03 37.27 -27.82
N SER A 159 -4.93 36.71 -29.02
CA SER A 159 -6.06 36.14 -29.77
C SER A 159 -6.35 34.69 -29.35
N ILE A 160 -7.49 34.15 -29.77
CA ILE A 160 -7.91 32.77 -29.47
C ILE A 160 -6.96 31.70 -30.04
N THR A 161 -6.18 32.03 -31.07
CA THR A 161 -5.23 31.10 -31.73
C THR A 161 -3.81 31.21 -31.20
N ASP A 162 -3.55 32.18 -30.33
CA ASP A 162 -2.19 32.49 -29.88
C ASP A 162 -1.72 31.50 -28.82
N ARG A 163 -0.39 31.29 -28.79
CA ARG A 163 0.27 30.58 -27.70
C ARG A 163 0.84 31.60 -26.72
N VAL A 164 0.44 31.50 -25.46
CA VAL A 164 0.93 32.36 -24.38
C VAL A 164 1.94 31.63 -23.50
N LYS A 165 2.87 32.38 -22.90
CA LYS A 165 3.77 31.90 -21.86
C LYS A 165 3.45 32.64 -20.57
N VAL A 166 3.15 31.91 -19.50
CA VAL A 166 2.70 32.49 -18.22
C VAL A 166 3.46 31.90 -17.04
N HIS A 167 3.60 32.71 -16.00
CA HIS A 167 3.91 32.25 -14.65
C HIS A 167 2.63 32.40 -13.84
N TYR A 168 2.14 31.30 -13.26
CA TYR A 168 0.87 31.31 -12.52
C TYR A 168 0.98 30.53 -11.21
N LYS A 169 0.07 30.82 -10.28
CA LYS A 169 -0.16 30.05 -9.06
C LYS A 169 -1.65 29.79 -8.94
N GLY A 170 -2.03 28.53 -8.80
CA GLY A 170 -3.40 28.12 -8.48
C GLY A 170 -3.52 27.68 -7.03
N THR A 171 -4.63 28.01 -6.38
CA THR A 171 -5.01 27.51 -5.04
C THR A 171 -6.49 27.19 -5.02
N LEU A 172 -6.91 26.31 -4.12
CA LEU A 172 -8.32 26.15 -3.77
C LEU A 172 -8.77 27.33 -2.89
N ILE A 173 -10.10 27.44 -2.70
CA ILE A 173 -10.75 28.40 -1.79
C ILE A 173 -10.50 27.99 -0.35
#